data_AF-A0A7Y2B900-F1
#
_entry.id   AF-A0A7Y2B900-F1
#
_cell.length_a   1.000
_cell.length_b   1.000
_cell.length_c   1.000
_cell.angle_alpha   90.00
_cell.angle_beta   90.00
_cell.angle_gamma   90.00
#
_symmetry.space_group_name_H-M   'P 1'
#
loop_
_entity.id
_entity.type
_entity.pdbx_description
1 polymer ?
#
loop_
_entity_poly.entity_id
_entity_poly.type
_entity_poly.pdbx_seq_one_letter_code
_entity_poly.pdbx_strand_id
1 'polypeptide(L)'
;MQTTKIYKTTIVFVLSILISSFSFAQEDNKWSKILKDYKIKAGVGFQVWSTYTVDQEIFDSALGDYVKVDNRLNFELHRSRFSLSGQPYPNLKFNATAAFDFVGRDALAATQGGNNNGPRGEFGLWGFYLRWQPNINSDLLHITGGFMPPQIGRESITA
;
A
#
# COMPACT_ATOMS: atom_id res chain seq x y z
N MET A 1 2.73 -17.32 40.86
CA MET A 1 1.77 -17.63 39.77
C MET A 1 0.60 -16.62 39.76
N GLN A 2 0.90 -15.32 39.62
CA GLN A 2 -0.10 -14.22 39.67
C GLN A 2 0.05 -13.20 38.51
N THR A 3 1.15 -13.26 37.76
CA THR A 3 1.48 -12.31 36.69
C THR A 3 0.62 -12.50 35.43
N THR A 4 0.12 -13.70 35.16
CA THR A 4 -0.63 -14.02 33.93
C THR A 4 -2.04 -13.40 33.89
N LYS A 5 -2.65 -13.07 35.04
CA LYS A 5 -3.98 -12.46 35.10
C LYS A 5 -3.96 -10.96 34.76
N ILE A 6 -2.88 -10.26 35.10
CA ILE A 6 -2.77 -8.81 34.92
C ILE A 6 -2.69 -8.44 33.43
N TYR A 7 -1.89 -9.19 32.64
CA TYR A 7 -1.78 -8.95 31.19
C TYR A 7 -3.09 -9.15 30.42
N LYS A 8 -3.92 -10.13 30.81
CA LYS A 8 -5.22 -10.36 30.15
C LYS A 8 -6.18 -9.19 30.38
N THR A 9 -6.21 -8.62 31.59
CA THR A 9 -7.10 -7.49 31.90
C THR A 9 -6.64 -6.20 31.21
N THR A 10 -5.34 -5.94 31.15
CA THR A 10 -4.80 -4.76 30.45
C THR A 10 -5.02 -4.83 28.93
N ILE A 11 -4.87 -6.01 28.32
CA ILE A 11 -5.12 -6.19 26.88
C ILE A 11 -6.59 -5.97 26.53
N VAL A 12 -7.52 -6.47 27.35
CA VAL A 12 -8.97 -6.25 27.14
C VAL A 12 -9.31 -4.77 27.28
N PHE A 13 -8.70 -4.05 28.22
CA PHE A 13 -8.95 -2.63 28.44
C PHE A 13 -8.44 -1.76 27.27
N VAL A 14 -7.26 -2.05 26.73
CA VAL A 14 -6.71 -1.37 25.55
C VAL A 14 -7.53 -1.69 24.29
N LEU A 15 -7.99 -2.94 24.12
CA LEU A 15 -8.89 -3.29 23.02
C LEU A 15 -10.22 -2.55 23.12
N SER A 16 -10.80 -2.39 24.32
CA SER A 16 -12.07 -1.68 24.49
C SER A 16 -11.98 -0.19 24.18
N ILE A 17 -10.85 0.46 24.48
CA ILE A 17 -10.63 1.88 24.16
C ILE A 17 -10.51 2.05 22.63
N LEU A 18 -9.82 1.13 21.94
CA LEU A 18 -9.69 1.13 20.48
C LEU A 18 -11.02 0.88 19.74
N ILE A 19 -11.93 0.08 20.32
CA ILE A 19 -13.24 -0.21 19.71
C ILE A 19 -14.21 0.97 19.89
N SER A 20 -14.15 1.69 21.01
CA SER A 20 -15.05 2.84 21.27
C SER A 20 -14.79 4.05 20.37
N SER A 21 -13.65 4.13 19.69
CA SER A 21 -13.32 5.24 18.76
C SER A 21 -13.97 5.10 17.38
N PHE A 22 -14.67 3.99 17.09
CA PHE A 22 -15.35 3.77 15.81
C PHE A 22 -16.84 4.11 15.80
N SER A 23 -17.40 4.57 16.92
CA SER A 23 -18.78 5.04 17.00
C SER A 23 -18.88 6.49 16.50
N PHE A 24 -18.62 6.72 15.22
CA PHE A 24 -18.97 7.98 14.58
C PHE A 24 -20.48 8.05 14.41
N ALA A 25 -21.13 8.93 15.18
CA ALA A 25 -22.49 9.36 14.92
C ALA A 25 -22.55 9.95 13.49
N GLN A 26 -23.25 9.28 12.59
CA GLN A 26 -23.38 9.67 11.20
C GLN A 26 -24.42 10.79 11.08
N GLU A 27 -23.97 12.05 11.17
CA GLU A 27 -24.81 13.19 10.76
C GLU A 27 -24.91 13.26 9.22
N ASP A 28 -26.09 13.64 8.73
CA ASP A 28 -26.34 13.96 7.31
C ASP A 28 -25.63 15.26 6.92
N ASN A 29 -24.30 15.19 6.82
CA ASN A 29 -23.49 16.29 6.34
C ASN A 29 -23.25 16.19 4.82
N LYS A 30 -22.85 17.30 4.21
CA LYS A 30 -22.55 17.41 2.77
C LYS A 30 -21.56 16.32 2.28
N TRP A 31 -20.66 15.87 3.14
CA TRP A 31 -19.66 14.85 2.81
C TRP A 31 -20.26 13.45 2.71
N SER A 32 -21.17 13.07 3.60
CA SER A 32 -21.82 11.76 3.54
C SER A 32 -22.64 11.60 2.25
N LYS A 33 -23.27 12.68 1.80
CA LYS A 33 -23.98 12.74 0.52
C LYS A 33 -23.02 12.59 -0.67
N ILE A 34 -21.92 13.35 -0.71
CA ILE A 34 -20.92 13.24 -1.78
C ILE A 34 -20.32 11.82 -1.86
N LEU A 35 -19.99 11.23 -0.71
CA LEU A 35 -19.45 9.87 -0.66
C LEU A 35 -20.42 8.84 -1.25
N LYS A 36 -21.73 8.98 -0.97
CA LYS A 36 -22.78 8.11 -1.51
C LYS A 36 -23.02 8.36 -3.01
N ASP A 37 -23.25 9.62 -3.40
CA ASP A 37 -23.60 10.01 -4.76
C ASP A 37 -22.49 9.64 -5.74
N TYR A 38 -21.23 9.88 -5.36
CA TYR A 38 -20.07 9.55 -6.19
C TYR A 38 -19.52 8.14 -5.94
N LYS A 39 -20.23 7.32 -5.14
CA LYS A 39 -19.85 5.94 -4.80
C LYS A 39 -18.39 5.83 -4.36
N ILE A 40 -17.93 6.78 -3.55
CA ILE A 40 -16.53 6.87 -3.15
C ILE A 40 -16.21 5.72 -2.20
N LYS A 41 -15.14 4.98 -2.52
CA LYS A 41 -14.61 3.90 -1.72
C LYS A 41 -13.16 4.19 -1.37
N ALA A 42 -12.88 4.21 -0.07
CA ALA A 42 -11.52 4.17 0.44
C ALA A 42 -11.08 2.71 0.62
N GLY A 43 -9.81 2.43 0.34
CA GLY A 43 -9.22 1.11 0.55
C GLY A 43 -7.80 1.25 1.04
N VAL A 44 -7.40 0.38 1.96
CA VAL A 44 -6.03 0.29 2.45
C VAL A 44 -5.53 -1.13 2.26
N GLY A 45 -4.27 -1.27 1.87
CA GLY A 45 -3.60 -2.57 1.72
C GLY A 45 -2.18 -2.50 2.24
N PHE A 46 -1.76 -3.50 3.00
CA PHE A 46 -0.42 -3.59 3.57
C PHE A 46 0.18 -4.96 3.28
N GLN A 47 1.47 -4.98 2.97
CA GLN A 47 2.29 -6.18 2.85
C GLN A 47 3.50 -6.00 3.74
N VAL A 48 3.64 -6.88 4.72
CA VAL A 48 4.75 -6.88 5.67
C VAL A 48 5.58 -8.13 5.41
N TRP A 49 6.88 -7.95 5.22
CA TRP A 49 7.81 -9.02 4.93
C TRP A 49 8.83 -9.16 6.05
N SER A 50 9.31 -10.39 6.23
CA SER A 50 10.50 -10.70 7.01
C SER A 50 11.43 -11.50 6.13
N THR A 51 12.68 -11.07 6.00
CA THR A 51 13.66 -11.71 5.15
C THR A 51 14.94 -12.00 5.91
N TYR A 52 15.44 -13.21 5.74
CA TYR A 52 16.76 -13.61 6.23
C TYR A 52 17.69 -13.75 5.04
N THR A 53 18.74 -12.94 5.01
CA THR A 53 19.68 -12.86 3.90
C THR A 53 21.02 -13.47 4.30
N VAL A 54 21.59 -14.29 3.41
CA VAL A 54 22.86 -14.99 3.60
C VAL A 54 23.79 -14.75 2.42
N ASP A 55 25.10 -14.90 2.65
CA ASP A 55 26.15 -14.89 1.61
C ASP A 55 26.13 -13.64 0.69
N GLN A 56 25.82 -12.46 1.25
CA GLN A 56 25.95 -11.20 0.54
C GLN A 56 27.40 -10.70 0.56
N GLU A 57 27.77 -9.94 -0.47
CA GLU A 57 29.10 -9.35 -0.61
C GLU A 57 28.96 -7.88 -1.06
N ILE A 58 29.81 -7.00 -0.53
CA ILE A 58 29.91 -5.59 -0.94
C ILE A 58 31.26 -5.38 -1.60
N PHE A 59 31.28 -4.64 -2.72
CA PHE A 59 32.52 -4.20 -3.33
C PHE A 59 33.21 -3.13 -2.48
N ASP A 60 34.42 -3.39 -2.02
CA ASP A 60 35.28 -2.42 -1.36
C ASP A 60 36.24 -1.79 -2.38
N SER A 61 36.05 -0.51 -2.67
CA SER A 61 36.85 0.22 -3.65
C SER A 61 38.30 0.46 -3.21
N ALA A 62 38.61 0.36 -1.91
CA ALA A 62 39.97 0.49 -1.41
C ALA A 62 40.78 -0.80 -1.59
N LEU A 63 40.11 -1.95 -1.47
CA LEU A 63 40.71 -3.27 -1.67
C LEU A 63 40.60 -3.78 -3.11
N GLY A 64 39.68 -3.20 -3.90
CA GLY A 64 39.41 -3.63 -5.27
C GLY A 64 38.75 -5.02 -5.35
N ASP A 65 38.09 -5.45 -4.27
CA ASP A 65 37.54 -6.80 -4.12
C ASP A 65 36.17 -6.79 -3.43
N TYR A 66 35.46 -7.91 -3.52
CA TYR A 66 34.20 -8.14 -2.84
C TYR A 66 34.43 -8.75 -1.46
N VAL A 67 33.89 -8.10 -0.43
CA VAL A 67 34.02 -8.53 0.96
C VAL A 67 32.68 -9.06 1.44
N LYS A 68 32.69 -10.24 2.06
CA LYS A 68 31.51 -10.85 2.67
C LYS A 68 30.96 -9.98 3.80
N VAL A 69 29.64 -9.90 3.86
CA VAL A 69 28.93 -9.27 4.97
C VAL A 69 28.18 -10.30 5.81
N ASP A 70 27.88 -9.94 7.05
CA ASP A 70 27.13 -10.81 7.96
C ASP A 70 25.71 -11.09 7.46
N ASN A 71 25.25 -12.30 7.75
CA ASN A 71 23.87 -12.72 7.57
C ASN A 71 22.94 -11.84 8.41
N ARG A 72 21.78 -11.50 7.88
CA ARG A 72 20.89 -10.49 8.49
C ARG A 72 19.43 -10.83 8.37
N LEU A 73 18.70 -10.51 9.43
CA LEU A 73 17.25 -10.53 9.46
C LEU A 73 16.74 -9.09 9.26
N ASN A 74 15.86 -8.90 8.29
CA ASN A 74 15.21 -7.63 8.03
C ASN A 74 13.68 -7.79 8.10
N PHE A 75 13.01 -6.80 8.68
CA PHE A 75 11.56 -6.67 8.65
C PHE A 75 11.23 -5.39 7.91
N GLU A 76 10.37 -5.48 6.90
CA GLU A 76 9.99 -4.33 6.10
C GLU A 76 8.48 -4.26 5.88
N LEU A 77 7.96 -3.03 5.82
CA LEU A 77 6.69 -2.76 5.18
C LEU A 77 6.94 -2.74 3.67
N HIS A 78 6.86 -3.90 3.04
CA HIS A 78 7.18 -4.08 1.63
C HIS A 78 6.29 -3.22 0.72
N ARG A 79 4.97 -3.26 0.93
CA ARG A 79 4.02 -2.42 0.20
C ARG A 79 2.95 -1.86 1.12
N SER A 80 2.61 -0.60 0.92
CA SER A 80 1.37 -0.02 1.45
C SER A 80 0.64 0.75 0.37
N ARG A 81 -0.69 0.60 0.31
CA ARG A 81 -1.53 1.25 -0.68
C ARG A 81 -2.68 1.94 0.03
N PHE A 82 -2.84 3.22 -0.23
CA PHE A 82 -3.95 4.05 0.24
C PHE A 82 -4.72 4.50 -1.00
N SER A 83 -5.86 3.89 -1.23
CA SER A 83 -6.65 4.09 -2.43
C SER A 83 -7.95 4.83 -2.14
N LEU A 84 -8.30 5.74 -3.04
CA LEU A 84 -9.60 6.35 -3.15
C LEU A 84 -10.10 6.11 -4.58
N SER A 85 -11.28 5.53 -4.70
CA SER A 85 -11.94 5.32 -5.99
C SER A 85 -13.36 5.85 -5.94
N GLY A 86 -13.92 6.19 -7.09
CA GLY A 86 -15.29 6.65 -7.17
C GLY A 86 -15.82 6.70 -8.59
N GLN A 87 -17.11 6.96 -8.69
CA GLN A 87 -17.89 7.02 -9.92
C GLN A 87 -18.82 8.24 -9.86
N PRO A 88 -18.31 9.45 -10.17
CA PRO A 88 -19.11 10.68 -10.13
C PRO A 88 -20.21 10.69 -11.20
N TYR A 89 -20.02 9.99 -12.31
CA TYR A 89 -21.02 9.83 -13.37
C TYR A 89 -21.17 8.35 -13.76
N PRO A 90 -22.33 7.95 -14.31
CA PRO A 90 -22.54 6.57 -14.74
C PRO A 90 -21.44 6.02 -15.67
N ASN A 91 -20.86 6.88 -16.52
CA ASN A 91 -19.83 6.53 -17.50
C ASN A 91 -18.41 6.98 -17.15
N LEU A 92 -18.17 7.55 -15.96
CA LEU A 92 -16.86 8.06 -15.54
C LEU A 92 -16.47 7.52 -14.16
N LYS A 93 -15.28 6.91 -14.09
CA LYS A 93 -14.69 6.40 -12.85
C LYS A 93 -13.32 7.03 -12.62
N PHE A 94 -12.94 7.21 -11.37
CA PHE A 94 -11.59 7.62 -11.00
C PHE A 94 -10.97 6.65 -10.00
N ASN A 95 -9.64 6.59 -10.02
CA ASN A 95 -8.84 5.92 -9.00
C ASN A 95 -7.62 6.78 -8.68
N ALA A 96 -7.41 7.04 -7.40
CA ALA A 96 -6.22 7.66 -6.85
C ALA A 96 -5.64 6.70 -5.83
N THR A 97 -4.36 6.36 -5.95
CA THR A 97 -3.65 5.49 -5.02
C THR A 97 -2.34 6.15 -4.64
N ALA A 98 -2.11 6.29 -3.35
CA ALA A 98 -0.82 6.63 -2.77
C ALA A 98 -0.14 5.39 -2.19
N ALA A 99 1.17 5.47 -2.03
CA ALA A 99 2.01 4.40 -1.53
C ALA A 99 3.07 4.92 -0.55
N PHE A 100 3.45 4.06 0.38
CA PHE A 100 4.55 4.26 1.32
C PHE A 100 5.26 2.91 1.48
N ASP A 101 6.18 2.62 0.56
CA ASP A 101 6.71 1.27 0.33
C ASP A 101 8.13 1.12 0.88
N PHE A 102 8.57 -0.13 1.07
CA PHE A 102 9.93 -0.48 1.48
C PHE A 102 10.42 0.21 2.76
N VAL A 103 9.51 0.51 3.69
CA VAL A 103 9.87 1.15 4.95
C VAL A 103 10.56 0.12 5.83
N GLY A 104 11.77 0.47 6.31
CA GLY A 104 12.61 -0.44 7.10
C GLY A 104 13.44 -1.42 6.27
N ARG A 105 13.42 -1.32 4.93
CA ARG A 105 14.25 -2.17 4.06
C ARG A 105 15.74 -1.94 4.31
N ASP A 106 16.46 -3.02 4.58
CA ASP A 106 17.93 -3.02 4.59
C ASP A 106 18.44 -3.01 3.13
N ALA A 107 19.47 -2.21 2.85
CA ALA A 107 20.08 -2.12 1.52
C ALA A 107 20.62 -3.47 1.01
N LEU A 108 21.02 -4.35 1.93
CA LEU A 108 21.52 -5.70 1.67
C LEU A 108 20.48 -6.79 1.95
N ALA A 109 19.21 -6.43 2.12
CA ALA A 109 18.14 -7.43 2.14
C ALA A 109 18.00 -8.06 0.75
N ALA A 110 17.84 -9.39 0.69
CA ALA A 110 17.58 -10.16 -0.53
C ALA A 110 16.14 -9.96 -1.06
N THR A 111 15.62 -8.73 -0.99
CA THR A 111 14.35 -8.32 -1.57
C THR A 111 14.60 -7.43 -2.77
N GLN A 112 13.91 -7.67 -3.88
CA GLN A 112 13.91 -6.72 -5.00
C GLN A 112 13.29 -5.39 -4.54
N GLY A 113 14.00 -4.28 -4.79
CA GLY A 113 13.41 -2.95 -4.71
C GLY A 113 12.31 -2.77 -5.76
N GLY A 114 11.34 -1.89 -5.53
CA GLY A 114 10.19 -1.76 -6.40
C GLY A 114 10.54 -1.33 -7.82
N ASN A 115 10.30 -2.20 -8.81
CA ASN A 115 10.63 -1.97 -10.22
C ASN A 115 10.03 -0.68 -10.83
N ASN A 116 8.90 -0.20 -10.30
CA ASN A 116 8.16 0.93 -10.87
C ASN A 116 8.34 2.26 -10.14
N ASN A 117 9.01 2.29 -8.97
CA ASN A 117 9.21 3.52 -8.20
C ASN A 117 10.52 3.58 -7.39
N GLY A 118 11.37 2.56 -7.48
CA GLY A 118 12.50 2.38 -6.57
C GLY A 118 12.04 2.12 -5.12
N PRO A 119 12.93 1.63 -4.25
CA PRO A 119 12.66 1.59 -2.81
C PRO A 119 12.59 3.02 -2.27
N ARG A 120 11.40 3.63 -2.27
CA ARG A 120 11.14 4.94 -1.69
C ARG A 120 10.41 4.74 -0.37
N GLY A 121 11.16 4.84 0.74
CA GLY A 121 10.60 4.94 2.09
C GLY A 121 9.89 6.27 2.35
N GLU A 122 9.27 6.86 1.33
CA GLU A 122 8.63 8.16 1.32
C GLU A 122 7.22 8.01 0.76
N PHE A 123 6.28 8.83 1.27
CA PHE A 123 4.91 8.79 0.80
C PHE A 123 4.83 9.41 -0.60
N GLY A 124 4.27 8.66 -1.55
CA GLY A 124 4.23 9.07 -2.96
C GLY A 124 2.94 8.67 -3.65
N LEU A 125 2.65 9.33 -4.77
CA LEU A 125 1.55 8.94 -5.64
C LEU A 125 1.95 7.66 -6.39
N TRP A 126 1.17 6.59 -6.22
CA TRP A 126 1.34 5.35 -6.97
C TRP A 126 0.61 5.41 -8.32
N GLY A 127 -0.58 6.01 -8.33
CA GLY A 127 -1.36 6.18 -9.54
C GLY A 127 -2.52 7.15 -9.33
N PHE A 128 -2.84 7.90 -10.38
CA PHE A 128 -4.03 8.72 -10.49
C PHE A 128 -4.55 8.64 -11.92
N TYR A 129 -5.70 8.01 -12.14
CA TYR A 129 -6.25 7.88 -13.47
C TYR A 129 -7.78 7.95 -13.48
N LEU A 130 -8.29 8.37 -14.62
CA LEU A 130 -9.71 8.41 -14.96
C LEU A 130 -9.98 7.34 -16.02
N ARG A 131 -11.12 6.66 -15.90
CA ARG A 131 -11.65 5.74 -16.89
C ARG A 131 -13.00 6.25 -17.37
N TRP A 132 -13.08 6.57 -18.64
CA TRP A 132 -14.30 6.96 -19.33
C TRP A 132 -14.79 5.82 -20.23
N GLN A 133 -16.10 5.58 -20.20
CA GLN A 133 -16.79 4.61 -21.03
C GLN A 133 -17.74 5.35 -21.99
N PRO A 134 -17.37 5.53 -23.27
CA PRO A 134 -18.16 6.35 -24.19
C PRO A 134 -19.62 5.89 -24.35
N ASN A 135 -19.83 4.57 -24.36
CA ASN A 135 -21.16 3.97 -24.39
C ASN A 135 -21.41 3.15 -23.11
N ILE A 136 -22.34 3.59 -22.27
CA ILE A 136 -22.63 2.93 -21.00
C ILE A 136 -23.26 1.53 -21.14
N ASN A 137 -23.83 1.23 -22.31
CA ASN A 137 -24.45 -0.05 -22.60
C ASN A 137 -23.47 -1.05 -23.26
N SER A 138 -22.19 -0.68 -23.41
CA SER A 138 -21.18 -1.51 -24.07
C SER A 138 -19.83 -1.42 -23.38
N ASP A 139 -19.25 -2.56 -23.01
CA ASP A 139 -17.91 -2.66 -22.40
C ASP A 139 -16.78 -2.84 -23.44
N LEU A 140 -17.09 -2.62 -24.74
CA LEU A 140 -16.14 -2.84 -25.82
C LEU A 140 -14.97 -1.83 -25.81
N LEU A 141 -15.20 -0.61 -25.30
CA LEU A 141 -14.20 0.46 -25.29
C LEU A 141 -14.19 1.22 -23.96
N HIS A 142 -12.99 1.31 -23.38
CA HIS A 142 -12.70 2.19 -22.26
C HIS A 142 -11.51 3.06 -22.58
N ILE A 143 -11.66 4.37 -22.35
CA ILE A 143 -10.58 5.34 -22.49
C ILE A 143 -10.07 5.61 -21.08
N THR A 144 -8.80 5.27 -20.82
CA THR A 144 -8.16 5.51 -19.53
C THR A 144 -7.02 6.50 -19.70
N GLY A 145 -6.99 7.54 -18.87
CA GLY A 145 -5.95 8.57 -18.92
C GLY A 145 -5.51 8.98 -17.52
N GLY A 146 -4.22 9.26 -17.36
CA GLY A 146 -3.63 9.70 -16.11
C GLY A 146 -2.26 9.09 -15.83
N PHE A 147 -1.77 9.27 -14.61
CA PHE A 147 -0.56 8.66 -14.11
C PHE A 147 -0.87 7.23 -13.63
N MET A 148 -0.43 6.23 -14.38
CA MET A 148 -0.63 4.82 -14.01
C MET A 148 0.58 4.00 -14.45
N PRO A 149 0.91 2.92 -13.73
CA PRO A 149 1.96 2.02 -14.17
C PRO A 149 1.64 1.46 -15.56
N PRO A 150 2.66 1.21 -16.40
CA PRO A 150 2.46 0.70 -17.73
C PRO A 150 1.79 -0.67 -17.68
N GLN A 151 0.71 -0.83 -18.45
CA GLN A 151 -0.02 -2.10 -18.60
C GLN A 151 0.67 -3.00 -19.63
N ILE A 152 1.96 -3.24 -19.45
CA ILE A 152 2.78 -4.06 -20.33
C ILE A 152 3.24 -5.28 -19.53
N GLY A 153 2.89 -6.47 -20.03
CA GLY A 153 3.27 -7.74 -19.40
C GLY A 153 2.26 -8.22 -18.35
N ARG A 154 2.10 -9.54 -18.24
CA ARG A 154 1.11 -10.18 -17.36
C ARG A 154 1.34 -9.88 -15.87
N GLU A 155 2.60 -9.85 -15.46
CA GLU A 155 3.02 -9.61 -14.08
C GLU A 155 2.81 -8.15 -13.66
N SER A 156 2.87 -7.19 -14.58
CA SER A 156 2.61 -5.77 -14.28
C SER A 156 1.10 -5.46 -14.15
N ILE A 157 0.25 -6.24 -14.83
CA ILE A 157 -1.20 -6.02 -14.89
C ILE A 157 -1.93 -6.76 -13.76
N THR A 158 -1.37 -7.86 -13.25
CA THR A 158 -1.95 -8.66 -12.17
C THR A 158 -1.49 -8.10 -10.82
N ALA A 159 -2.26 -7.19 -10.23
CA ALA A 159 -2.02 -6.61 -8.91
C ALA A 159 -3.15 -6.95 -7.94
#